data_AF-F6AC43-F1
#
_entry.id   AF-F6AC43-F1
#
_cell.length_a   1.000
_cell.length_b   1.000
_cell.length_c   1.000
_cell.angle_alpha   90.00
_cell.angle_beta   90.00
_cell.angle_gamma   90.00
#
_symmetry.space_group_name_H-M   'P 1'
#
loop_
_entity.id
_entity.type
_entity.pdbx_description
1 polymer ?
#
loop_
_entity_poly.entity_id
_entity_poly.type
_entity_poly.pdbx_seq_one_letter_code
_entity_poly.pdbx_strand_id
1 'polypeptide(L)'
;MGSALPTLLAGLIDWRTFPDSKKCAMALPSTTYKVDLNLTDIDRNIYESLRFTVARHPSETEERLASRLIAYALFYQENLAFGRGLSDVDEPALWEKSLDGRVLHWIEVGQPDSERITWCSRRTEKFSLVAYGNLRVWQSKCLDPVRSLKNINVVALGQEALAELSQDLPRSLSWSVMISDGELFVTDERGQHEIPVEWLAGERELSN
;
A
#
# COMPACT_ATOMS: atom_id res chain seq x y z
N MET A 1 -42.64 -4.90 74.85
CA MET A 1 -41.51 -4.21 75.50
C MET A 1 -40.43 -5.24 75.75
N GLY A 2 -39.40 -5.26 74.90
CA GLY A 2 -38.32 -6.24 74.94
C GLY A 2 -37.04 -5.54 74.49
N SER A 3 -36.06 -5.56 75.38
CA SER A 3 -34.73 -4.97 75.32
C SER A 3 -33.82 -5.58 74.24
N ALA A 4 -32.95 -4.76 73.64
CA ALA A 4 -31.49 -4.97 73.56
C ALA A 4 -30.82 -3.90 72.65
N LEU A 5 -29.88 -3.15 73.22
CA LEU A 5 -28.70 -2.57 72.53
C LEU A 5 -27.54 -3.60 72.65
N PRO A 6 -26.32 -3.46 72.08
CA PRO A 6 -25.73 -2.46 71.15
C PRO A 6 -24.99 -3.18 69.95
N THR A 7 -24.33 -2.54 68.98
CA THR A 7 -22.90 -2.14 69.00
C THR A 7 -22.42 -1.89 67.55
N LEU A 8 -21.48 -0.95 67.43
CA LEU A 8 -20.71 -0.43 66.28
C LEU A 8 -20.42 -1.35 65.07
N LEU A 9 -20.31 -0.76 63.86
CA LEU A 9 -19.02 -0.56 63.18
C LEU A 9 -19.14 0.38 61.95
N ALA A 10 -18.22 1.33 61.86
CA ALA A 10 -17.99 2.15 60.68
C ALA A 10 -17.43 1.28 59.53
N GLY A 11 -18.07 1.33 58.36
CA GLY A 11 -17.62 0.67 57.14
C GLY A 11 -17.28 1.70 56.07
N LEU A 12 -15.99 1.77 55.74
CA LEU A 12 -15.44 2.52 54.61
C LEU A 12 -16.13 2.10 53.30
N ILE A 13 -16.55 3.08 52.49
CA ILE A 13 -16.94 2.82 51.10
C ILE A 13 -15.65 2.63 50.30
N ASP A 14 -15.36 1.36 49.99
CA ASP A 14 -14.26 0.92 49.14
C ASP A 14 -14.58 1.26 47.67
N TRP A 15 -13.73 2.07 47.04
CA TRP A 15 -13.89 2.55 45.67
C TRP A 15 -13.42 1.54 44.60
N ARG A 16 -13.15 0.29 44.99
CA ARG A 16 -12.47 -0.72 44.13
C ARG A 16 -13.39 -1.70 43.39
N THR A 17 -14.50 -1.27 42.79
CA THR A 17 -15.25 -2.16 41.88
C THR A 17 -15.82 -1.44 40.65
N PHE A 18 -14.92 -1.04 39.76
CA PHE A 18 -15.24 -1.00 38.33
C PHE A 18 -14.10 -1.71 37.57
N PRO A 19 -14.34 -2.88 36.95
CA PRO A 19 -13.39 -3.40 35.98
C PRO A 19 -13.48 -2.53 34.73
N ASP A 20 -12.51 -1.61 34.59
CA ASP A 20 -12.25 -0.91 33.34
C ASP A 20 -11.63 -1.90 32.34
N SER A 21 -12.49 -2.70 31.70
CA SER A 21 -12.09 -3.54 30.58
C SER A 21 -12.32 -2.80 29.27
N LYS A 22 -11.71 -1.62 29.12
CA LYS A 22 -11.30 -1.17 27.79
C LYS A 22 -10.22 -2.14 27.31
N LYS A 23 -10.63 -3.17 26.57
CA LYS A 23 -9.73 -3.82 25.60
C LYS A 23 -9.27 -2.69 24.68
N CYS A 24 -8.09 -2.12 24.94
CA CYS A 24 -7.31 -1.50 23.90
C CYS A 24 -7.17 -2.57 22.82
N ALA A 25 -7.77 -2.34 21.65
CA ALA A 25 -7.48 -3.15 20.49
C ALA A 25 -5.96 -3.06 20.28
N MET A 26 -5.24 -4.10 20.67
CA MET A 26 -3.81 -4.19 20.42
C MET A 26 -3.66 -4.19 18.90
N ALA A 27 -3.21 -3.07 18.34
CA ALA A 27 -2.77 -3.04 16.96
C ALA A 27 -1.67 -4.10 16.84
N LEU A 28 -1.94 -5.12 16.03
CA LEU A 28 -0.95 -6.16 15.77
C LEU A 28 0.31 -5.48 15.19
N PRO A 29 1.51 -5.95 15.55
CA PRO A 29 2.73 -5.35 15.04
C PRO A 29 2.80 -5.54 13.52
N SER A 30 3.32 -4.53 12.82
CA SER A 30 3.60 -4.65 11.39
C SER A 30 4.62 -5.75 11.13
N THR A 31 4.45 -6.49 10.05
CA THR A 31 5.35 -7.59 9.69
C THR A 31 6.37 -7.09 8.67
N THR A 32 7.65 -7.08 9.03
CA THR A 32 8.81 -6.64 8.20
C THR A 32 9.28 -7.63 7.11
N TYR A 33 9.06 -7.33 5.82
CA TYR A 33 9.60 -8.10 4.69
C TYR A 33 10.96 -7.54 4.26
N LYS A 34 11.92 -8.42 3.97
CA LYS A 34 13.18 -8.08 3.31
C LYS A 34 13.04 -8.35 1.82
N VAL A 35 13.46 -7.42 0.98
CA VAL A 35 13.31 -7.52 -0.47
C VAL A 35 14.68 -7.33 -1.12
N ASP A 36 15.08 -8.32 -1.92
CA ASP A 36 16.15 -8.22 -2.92
C ASP A 36 15.45 -8.20 -4.29
N LEU A 37 15.55 -7.08 -5.01
CA LEU A 37 14.85 -6.85 -6.28
C LEU A 37 15.89 -6.49 -7.35
N ASN A 38 16.00 -7.34 -8.37
CA ASN A 38 16.77 -7.05 -9.58
C ASN A 38 15.83 -6.48 -10.64
N LEU A 39 15.96 -5.20 -10.97
CA LEU A 39 15.15 -4.51 -11.95
C LEU A 39 15.89 -4.44 -13.29
N THR A 40 15.24 -4.93 -14.34
CA THR A 40 15.67 -4.82 -15.74
C THR A 40 14.54 -4.16 -16.53
N ASP A 41 14.52 -2.84 -16.56
CA ASP A 41 13.51 -2.05 -17.26
C ASP A 41 14.12 -1.52 -18.57
N ILE A 42 13.95 -2.32 -19.62
CA ILE A 42 14.53 -2.09 -20.95
C ILE A 42 13.93 -0.83 -21.56
N ASP A 43 12.63 -0.61 -21.37
CA ASP A 43 11.89 0.55 -21.87
C ASP A 43 12.51 1.89 -21.41
N ARG A 44 13.12 1.91 -20.22
CA ARG A 44 13.74 3.10 -19.61
C ARG A 44 15.27 2.99 -19.48
N ASN A 45 15.88 1.92 -19.97
CA ASN A 45 17.30 1.59 -19.80
C ASN A 45 17.76 1.58 -18.32
N ILE A 46 16.93 1.08 -17.41
CA ILE A 46 17.24 0.99 -15.97
C ILE A 46 17.61 -0.45 -15.61
N TYR A 47 18.76 -0.61 -14.95
CA TYR A 47 19.30 -1.89 -14.53
C TYR A 47 19.81 -1.76 -13.09
N GLU A 48 19.06 -2.27 -12.12
CA GLU A 48 19.32 -2.01 -10.71
C GLU A 48 19.22 -3.27 -9.85
N SER A 49 20.07 -3.34 -8.82
CA SER A 49 19.98 -4.38 -7.78
C SER A 49 19.67 -3.71 -6.44
N LEU A 50 18.41 -3.79 -6.03
CA LEU A 50 17.83 -3.02 -4.95
C LEU A 50 17.58 -3.89 -3.74
N ARG A 51 18.07 -3.45 -2.58
CA ARG A 51 17.86 -4.14 -1.30
C ARG A 51 17.22 -3.21 -0.30
N PHE A 52 16.01 -3.54 0.10
CA PHE A 52 15.25 -2.72 1.02
C PHE A 52 14.36 -3.56 1.93
N THR A 53 13.76 -2.90 2.91
CA THR A 53 12.86 -3.51 3.87
C THR A 53 11.54 -2.77 3.85
N VAL A 54 10.44 -3.50 3.82
CA VAL A 54 9.08 -2.94 3.80
C VAL A 54 8.27 -3.50 4.96
N ALA A 55 7.59 -2.60 5.68
CA ALA A 55 6.64 -2.99 6.71
C ALA A 55 5.28 -3.28 6.07
N ARG A 56 4.71 -4.46 6.38
CA ARG A 56 3.33 -4.81 6.05
C ARG A 56 2.42 -4.54 7.25
N HIS A 57 1.42 -3.70 7.06
CA HIS A 57 0.40 -3.45 8.10
C HIS A 57 -0.46 -4.71 8.31
N PRO A 58 -0.96 -5.02 9.52
CA PRO A 58 -1.79 -6.21 9.74
C PRO A 58 -3.04 -6.31 8.85
N SER A 59 -3.62 -5.17 8.47
CA SER A 59 -4.76 -5.09 7.53
C SER A 59 -4.35 -5.08 6.06
N GLU A 60 -3.05 -5.07 5.75
CA GLU A 60 -2.56 -5.14 4.38
C GLU A 60 -2.53 -6.60 3.91
N THR A 61 -3.07 -6.87 2.73
CA THR A 61 -3.02 -8.20 2.09
C THR A 61 -1.68 -8.42 1.39
N GLU A 62 -1.37 -9.67 1.06
CA GLU A 62 -0.16 -10.01 0.29
C GLU A 62 -0.25 -9.47 -1.14
N GLU A 63 -1.43 -9.53 -1.77
CA GLU A 63 -1.71 -8.87 -3.05
C GLU A 63 -1.40 -7.38 -3.01
N ARG A 64 -1.79 -6.68 -1.93
CA ARG A 64 -1.50 -5.25 -1.79
C ARG A 64 -0.01 -5.00 -1.63
N LEU A 65 0.68 -5.82 -0.84
CA LEU A 65 2.13 -5.74 -0.70
C LEU A 65 2.83 -5.96 -2.04
N ALA A 66 2.48 -7.03 -2.77
CA ALA A 66 2.99 -7.32 -4.11
C ALA A 66 2.73 -6.15 -5.07
N SER A 67 1.53 -5.57 -5.04
CA SER A 67 1.19 -4.39 -5.83
C SER A 67 2.07 -3.18 -5.50
N ARG A 68 2.43 -2.97 -4.22
CA ARG A 68 3.40 -1.92 -3.84
C ARG A 68 4.80 -2.18 -4.36
N LEU A 69 5.25 -3.44 -4.36
CA LEU A 69 6.56 -3.82 -4.92
C LEU A 69 6.59 -3.67 -6.44
N ILE A 70 5.51 -4.06 -7.12
CA ILE A 70 5.33 -3.83 -8.56
C ILE A 70 5.32 -2.32 -8.85
N ALA A 71 4.59 -1.53 -8.06
CA ALA A 71 4.57 -0.08 -8.18
C ALA A 71 5.97 0.54 -8.01
N TYR A 72 6.75 0.02 -7.05
CA TYR A 72 8.14 0.44 -6.85
C TYR A 72 9.00 0.19 -8.09
N ALA A 73 8.88 -0.99 -8.71
CA ALA A 73 9.61 -1.32 -9.94
C ALA A 73 9.15 -0.51 -11.16
N LEU A 74 7.83 -0.42 -11.38
CA LEU A 74 7.24 0.30 -12.52
C LEU A 74 7.62 1.78 -12.54
N PHE A 75 7.73 2.40 -11.36
CA PHE A 75 7.98 3.83 -11.20
C PHE A 75 9.33 4.12 -10.53
N TYR A 76 10.28 3.19 -10.62
CA TYR A 76 11.56 3.33 -9.94
C TYR A 76 12.26 4.66 -10.26
N GLN A 77 12.71 5.31 -9.19
CA GLN A 77 13.59 6.48 -9.15
C GLN A 77 14.48 6.36 -7.90
N GLU A 78 15.66 6.96 -7.91
CA GLU A 78 16.62 6.88 -6.79
C GLU A 78 16.02 7.35 -5.46
N ASN A 79 15.18 8.39 -5.49
CA ASN A 79 14.55 8.99 -4.31
C ASN A 79 13.15 8.42 -4.01
N LEU A 80 12.77 7.30 -4.62
CA LEU A 80 11.49 6.65 -4.37
C LEU A 80 11.49 5.95 -3.02
N ALA A 81 10.46 6.18 -2.21
CA ALA A 81 10.32 5.58 -0.88
C ALA A 81 8.91 5.08 -0.62
N PHE A 82 8.80 4.03 0.21
CA PHE A 82 7.51 3.56 0.72
C PHE A 82 6.95 4.56 1.75
N GLY A 83 5.68 4.92 1.57
CA GLY A 83 4.90 5.62 2.58
C GLY A 83 4.21 4.64 3.53
N ARG A 84 3.49 5.20 4.50
CA ARG A 84 2.72 4.42 5.50
C ARG A 84 1.38 3.90 4.97
N GLY A 85 0.91 4.42 3.83
CA GLY A 85 -0.25 3.92 3.08
C GLY A 85 -1.48 3.66 3.96
N LEU A 86 -1.94 2.40 4.06
CA LEU A 86 -3.13 2.05 4.87
C LEU A 86 -3.02 2.45 6.36
N SER A 87 -1.81 2.68 6.87
CA SER A 87 -1.59 3.06 8.27
C SER A 87 -1.71 4.57 8.50
N ASP A 88 -1.73 5.37 7.43
CA ASP A 88 -1.76 6.83 7.50
C ASP A 88 -2.42 7.41 6.23
N VAL A 89 -3.62 7.97 6.39
CA VAL A 89 -4.42 8.47 5.26
C VAL A 89 -3.76 9.64 4.53
N ASP A 90 -2.85 10.35 5.20
CA ASP A 90 -2.12 11.50 4.67
C ASP A 90 -0.84 11.10 3.93
N GLU A 91 -0.50 9.82 3.89
CA GLU A 91 0.65 9.29 3.16
C GLU A 91 0.24 8.32 2.03
N PRO A 92 0.94 8.34 0.89
CA PRO A 92 0.73 7.38 -0.17
C PRO A 92 1.22 5.98 0.18
N ALA A 93 0.97 5.02 -0.72
CA ALA A 93 1.69 3.76 -0.71
C ALA A 93 3.19 3.97 -0.99
N LEU A 94 3.53 4.82 -1.97
CA LEU A 94 4.90 5.24 -2.27
C LEU A 94 4.94 6.70 -2.74
N TRP A 95 6.09 7.34 -2.60
CA TRP A 95 6.31 8.67 -3.14
C TRP A 95 7.76 8.90 -3.55
N GLU A 96 7.93 9.80 -4.50
CA GLU A 96 9.20 10.47 -4.77
C GLU A 96 9.10 11.89 -4.22
N LYS A 97 10.15 12.34 -3.52
CA LYS A 97 10.25 13.71 -3.03
C LYS A 97 11.51 14.38 -3.56
N SER A 98 11.38 15.68 -3.82
CA SER A 98 12.52 16.57 -4.02
C SER A 98 13.33 16.72 -2.73
N LEU A 99 14.56 17.23 -2.86
CA LEU A 99 15.43 17.55 -1.72
C LEU A 99 14.80 18.57 -0.74
N ASP A 100 13.90 19.43 -1.23
CA ASP A 100 13.17 20.41 -0.43
C ASP A 100 11.90 19.81 0.22
N GLY A 101 11.66 18.51 0.07
CA GLY A 101 10.52 17.80 0.66
C GLY A 101 9.20 17.92 -0.10
N ARG A 102 9.15 18.62 -1.24
CA ARG A 102 7.97 18.63 -2.13
C ARG A 102 7.76 17.25 -2.74
N VAL A 103 6.50 16.79 -2.80
CA VAL A 103 6.14 15.51 -3.43
C VAL A 103 6.12 15.69 -4.94
N LEU A 104 7.02 14.97 -5.63
CA LEU A 104 7.12 14.96 -7.09
C LEU A 104 6.18 13.92 -7.68
N HIS A 105 6.17 12.73 -7.07
CA HIS A 105 5.33 11.62 -7.51
C HIS A 105 4.61 11.01 -6.30
N TRP A 106 3.27 10.97 -6.36
CA TRP A 106 2.41 10.28 -5.39
C TRP A 106 1.89 9.00 -6.02
N ILE A 107 2.14 7.86 -5.38
CA ILE A 107 1.77 6.54 -5.90
C ILE A 107 0.84 5.83 -4.93
N GLU A 108 -0.36 5.51 -5.40
CA GLU A 108 -1.35 4.71 -4.68
C GLU A 108 -1.44 3.29 -5.24
N VAL A 109 -1.98 2.39 -4.41
CA VAL A 109 -2.34 1.03 -4.85
C VAL A 109 -3.75 0.67 -4.38
N GLY A 110 -4.49 -0.06 -5.22
CA GLY A 110 -5.84 -0.54 -4.92
C GLY A 110 -6.93 0.26 -5.64
N GLN A 111 -8.05 0.49 -4.95
CA GLN A 111 -9.28 1.05 -5.52
C GLN A 111 -9.77 2.28 -4.73
N PRO A 112 -9.01 3.39 -4.68
CA PRO A 112 -9.44 4.61 -3.99
C PRO A 112 -10.65 5.25 -4.67
N ASP A 113 -11.48 5.96 -3.91
CA ASP A 113 -12.59 6.74 -4.48
C ASP A 113 -12.10 8.01 -5.22
N SER A 114 -13.01 8.66 -5.95
CA SER A 114 -12.72 9.88 -6.70
C SER A 114 -12.24 11.03 -5.81
N GLU A 115 -12.73 11.12 -4.58
CA GLU A 115 -12.36 12.19 -3.65
C GLU A 115 -10.90 12.03 -3.23
N ARG A 116 -10.46 10.83 -2.87
CA ARG A 116 -9.07 10.51 -2.54
C ARG A 116 -8.16 10.73 -3.75
N ILE A 117 -8.54 10.29 -4.94
CA ILE A 117 -7.73 10.52 -6.15
C ILE A 117 -7.53 12.03 -6.39
N THR A 118 -8.61 12.81 -6.29
CA THR A 118 -8.57 14.27 -6.47
C THR A 118 -7.74 14.97 -5.38
N TRP A 119 -7.86 14.52 -4.13
CA TRP A 119 -7.12 15.09 -3.03
C TRP A 119 -5.61 14.82 -3.15
N CYS A 120 -5.23 13.57 -3.46
CA CYS A 120 -3.83 13.19 -3.65
C CYS A 120 -3.21 13.89 -4.86
N SER A 121 -3.92 13.95 -5.99
CA SER A 121 -3.38 14.54 -7.24
C SER A 121 -3.05 16.02 -7.12
N ARG A 122 -3.73 16.77 -6.23
CA ARG A 122 -3.46 18.19 -5.97
C ARG A 122 -2.21 18.44 -5.12
N ARG A 123 -1.63 17.41 -4.52
CA ARG A 123 -0.49 17.50 -3.58
C ARG A 123 0.83 17.09 -4.21
N THR A 124 0.83 16.79 -5.50
CA THR A 124 1.95 16.20 -6.23
C THR A 124 2.01 16.76 -7.64
N GLU A 125 3.18 16.73 -8.24
CA GLU A 125 3.33 17.05 -9.67
C GLU A 125 2.73 15.92 -10.51
N LYS A 126 2.99 14.66 -10.12
CA LYS A 126 2.50 13.45 -10.78
C LYS A 126 1.77 12.53 -9.80
N PHE A 127 0.62 12.00 -10.21
CA PHE A 127 -0.12 10.98 -9.48
C PHE A 127 -0.15 9.69 -10.30
N SER A 128 0.24 8.57 -9.67
CA SER A 128 0.03 7.24 -10.24
C SER A 128 -0.81 6.36 -9.32
N LEU A 129 -1.59 5.47 -9.92
CA LEU A 129 -2.36 4.45 -9.22
C LEU A 129 -2.14 3.09 -9.88
N VAL A 130 -1.72 2.12 -9.08
CA VAL A 130 -1.71 0.70 -9.45
C VAL A 130 -2.98 0.05 -8.93
N ALA A 131 -3.98 -0.08 -9.81
CA ALA A 131 -5.26 -0.68 -9.53
C ALA A 131 -5.21 -2.21 -9.70
N TYR A 132 -5.91 -2.93 -8.83
CA TYR A 132 -6.00 -4.39 -8.90
C TYR A 132 -7.33 -4.90 -8.34
N GLY A 133 -7.63 -6.17 -8.59
CA GLY A 133 -8.90 -6.82 -8.24
C GLY A 133 -10.01 -6.56 -9.27
N ASN A 134 -11.28 -6.68 -8.88
CA ASN A 134 -12.40 -6.42 -9.79
C ASN A 134 -12.61 -4.92 -10.00
N LEU A 135 -12.18 -4.41 -11.16
CA LEU A 135 -12.20 -2.97 -11.46
C LEU A 135 -13.48 -2.49 -12.16
N ARG A 136 -14.38 -3.39 -12.61
CA ARG A 136 -15.50 -3.03 -13.51
C ARG A 136 -16.39 -1.93 -12.94
N VAL A 137 -16.81 -2.08 -11.68
CA VAL A 137 -17.66 -1.09 -11.01
C VAL A 137 -16.83 0.13 -10.60
N TRP A 138 -15.62 -0.10 -10.09
CA TRP A 138 -14.73 0.96 -9.62
C TRP A 138 -14.36 1.96 -10.72
N GLN A 139 -14.06 1.51 -11.94
CA GLN A 139 -13.74 2.40 -13.06
C GLN A 139 -14.88 3.41 -13.29
N SER A 140 -16.11 2.92 -13.43
CA SER A 140 -17.28 3.76 -13.69
C SER A 140 -17.60 4.76 -12.57
N LYS A 141 -17.42 4.35 -11.31
CA LYS A 141 -17.83 5.16 -10.14
C LYS A 141 -16.72 6.07 -9.61
N CYS A 142 -15.46 5.66 -9.77
CA CYS A 142 -14.34 6.28 -9.08
C CYS A 142 -13.31 6.88 -10.05
N LEU A 143 -13.00 6.21 -11.16
CA LEU A 143 -12.01 6.69 -12.13
C LEU A 143 -12.61 7.68 -13.13
N ASP A 144 -13.74 7.33 -13.76
CA ASP A 144 -14.37 8.14 -14.80
C ASP A 144 -14.63 9.61 -14.38
N PRO A 145 -15.11 9.90 -13.15
CA PRO A 145 -15.31 11.28 -12.71
C PRO A 145 -14.04 12.13 -12.66
N VAL A 146 -12.86 11.52 -12.54
CA VAL A 146 -11.58 12.21 -12.33
C VAL A 146 -10.64 12.13 -13.54
N ARG A 147 -11.05 11.50 -14.65
CA ARG A 147 -10.26 11.39 -15.89
C ARG A 147 -9.83 12.72 -16.50
N SER A 148 -10.51 13.81 -16.17
CA SER A 148 -10.16 15.16 -16.63
C SER A 148 -8.93 15.76 -15.92
N LEU A 149 -8.49 15.16 -14.81
CA LEU A 149 -7.25 15.56 -14.14
C LEU A 149 -6.05 15.24 -15.03
N LYS A 150 -5.16 16.22 -15.24
CA LYS A 150 -4.08 16.11 -16.22
C LYS A 150 -2.86 15.34 -15.75
N ASN A 151 -2.73 15.12 -14.44
CA ASN A 151 -1.54 14.51 -13.84
C ASN A 151 -1.79 13.11 -13.26
N ILE A 152 -2.90 12.47 -13.61
CA ILE A 152 -3.20 11.11 -13.15
C ILE A 152 -2.79 10.08 -14.19
N ASN A 153 -2.15 9.01 -13.71
CA ASN A 153 -1.74 7.85 -14.49
C ASN A 153 -2.24 6.61 -13.75
N VAL A 154 -3.06 5.78 -14.39
CA VAL A 154 -3.72 4.65 -13.74
C VAL A 154 -3.45 3.40 -14.55
N VAL A 155 -2.76 2.45 -13.92
CA VAL A 155 -2.46 1.14 -14.50
C VAL A 155 -3.19 0.06 -13.72
N ALA A 156 -3.83 -0.88 -14.42
CA ALA A 156 -4.46 -2.05 -13.86
C ALA A 156 -3.53 -3.26 -13.96
N LEU A 157 -3.45 -4.06 -12.90
CA LEU A 157 -2.77 -5.35 -12.89
C LEU A 157 -3.76 -6.48 -13.15
N GLY A 158 -3.34 -7.48 -13.93
CA GLY A 158 -4.08 -8.72 -14.13
C GLY A 158 -4.35 -9.44 -12.80
N GLN A 159 -5.63 -9.63 -12.47
CA GLN A 159 -6.05 -10.13 -11.16
C GLN A 159 -5.52 -11.54 -10.87
N GLU A 160 -5.62 -12.46 -11.82
CA GLU A 160 -5.21 -13.86 -11.63
C GLU A 160 -3.69 -13.98 -11.43
N ALA A 161 -2.92 -13.31 -12.29
CA ALA A 161 -1.45 -13.30 -12.21
C ALA A 161 -0.94 -12.66 -10.91
N LEU A 162 -1.57 -11.57 -10.45
CA LEU A 162 -1.22 -10.95 -9.17
C LEU A 162 -1.56 -11.87 -7.98
N ALA A 163 -2.70 -12.56 -8.02
CA ALA A 163 -3.09 -13.51 -6.97
C ALA A 163 -2.09 -14.66 -6.88
N GLU A 164 -1.66 -15.21 -8.01
CA GLU A 164 -0.63 -16.26 -8.08
C GLU A 164 0.72 -15.79 -7.52
N LEU A 165 1.23 -14.65 -8.00
CA LEU A 165 2.48 -14.06 -7.53
C LEU A 165 2.46 -13.78 -6.02
N SER A 166 1.33 -13.34 -5.48
CA SER A 166 1.21 -12.92 -4.09
C SER A 166 0.80 -14.03 -3.11
N GLN A 167 0.56 -15.24 -3.59
CA GLN A 167 0.21 -16.36 -2.71
C GLN A 167 1.41 -16.73 -1.82
N ASP A 168 1.19 -16.80 -0.50
CA ASP A 168 2.14 -17.33 0.49
C ASP A 168 3.52 -16.64 0.46
N LEU A 169 3.54 -15.31 0.35
CA LEU A 169 4.79 -14.55 0.18
C LEU A 169 5.78 -14.79 1.33
N PRO A 170 7.02 -15.24 1.06
CA PRO A 170 8.02 -15.44 2.09
C PRO A 170 8.49 -14.10 2.68
N ARG A 171 8.98 -14.15 3.91
CA ARG A 171 9.47 -12.96 4.65
C ARG A 171 10.71 -12.32 4.03
N SER A 172 11.43 -13.10 3.23
CA SER A 172 12.55 -12.67 2.41
C SER A 172 12.19 -12.93 0.96
N LEU A 173 12.00 -11.86 0.20
CA LEU A 173 11.66 -11.90 -1.22
C LEU A 173 12.93 -11.72 -2.05
N SER A 174 13.07 -12.53 -3.10
CA SER A 174 14.09 -12.38 -4.12
C SER A 174 13.40 -12.35 -5.47
N TRP A 175 13.22 -11.16 -6.03
CA TRP A 175 12.51 -10.95 -7.29
C TRP A 175 13.45 -10.45 -8.37
N SER A 176 13.30 -10.98 -9.57
CA SER A 176 13.80 -10.35 -10.79
C SER A 176 12.61 -9.79 -11.56
N VAL A 177 12.58 -8.48 -11.74
CA VAL A 177 11.52 -7.78 -12.46
C VAL A 177 12.07 -7.34 -13.81
N MET A 178 11.44 -7.79 -14.89
CA MET A 178 11.77 -7.37 -16.25
C MET A 178 10.61 -6.60 -16.84
N ILE A 179 10.91 -5.46 -17.47
CA ILE A 179 9.93 -4.66 -18.19
C ILE A 179 10.46 -4.40 -19.60
N SER A 180 9.69 -4.82 -20.60
CA SER A 180 10.06 -4.74 -22.01
C SER A 180 8.82 -4.59 -22.87
N ASP A 181 8.82 -3.62 -23.78
CA ASP A 181 7.70 -3.29 -24.65
C ASP A 181 6.37 -3.09 -23.88
N GLY A 182 6.46 -2.53 -22.67
CA GLY A 182 5.32 -2.34 -21.77
C GLY A 182 4.82 -3.60 -21.07
N GLU A 183 5.39 -4.78 -21.34
CA GLU A 183 5.06 -6.03 -20.65
C GLU A 183 5.85 -6.15 -19.34
N LEU A 184 5.21 -6.67 -18.29
CA LEU A 184 5.80 -6.82 -16.96
C LEU A 184 5.95 -8.29 -16.60
N PHE A 185 7.18 -8.71 -16.34
CA PHE A 185 7.50 -10.05 -15.85
C PHE A 185 8.12 -9.98 -14.46
N VAL A 186 7.66 -10.84 -13.55
CA VAL A 186 8.23 -11.00 -12.21
C VAL A 186 8.66 -12.46 -12.05
N THR A 187 9.94 -12.68 -11.81
CA THR A 187 10.48 -14.02 -11.54
C THR A 187 10.80 -14.15 -10.06
N ASP A 188 10.19 -15.14 -9.41
CA ASP A 188 10.46 -15.53 -8.02
C ASP A 188 11.02 -16.97 -7.96
N GLU A 189 11.08 -17.56 -6.78
CA GLU A 189 11.57 -18.94 -6.59
C GLU A 189 10.67 -20.02 -7.21
N ARG A 190 9.42 -19.67 -7.56
CA ARG A 190 8.42 -20.58 -8.14
C ARG A 190 8.40 -20.50 -9.66
N GLY A 191 8.95 -19.46 -10.26
CA GLY A 191 9.05 -19.31 -11.70
C GLY A 191 8.85 -17.87 -12.16
N GLN A 192 8.66 -17.70 -13.46
CA GLN A 192 8.33 -16.42 -14.08
C GLN A 192 6.82 -16.25 -14.16
N HIS A 193 6.35 -15.10 -13.68
CA HIS A 193 4.97 -14.65 -13.72
C HIS A 193 4.87 -13.50 -14.71
N GLU A 194 4.10 -13.67 -15.78
CA GLU A 194 3.71 -12.56 -16.65
C GLU A 194 2.54 -11.84 -15.99
N ILE A 195 2.68 -10.54 -15.72
CA ILE A 195 1.67 -9.71 -15.07
C ILE A 195 1.09 -8.77 -16.13
N PRO A 196 -0.10 -9.08 -16.69
CA PRO A 196 -0.74 -8.18 -17.64
C PRO A 196 -0.94 -6.80 -17.03
N VAL A 197 -0.58 -5.76 -17.79
CA VAL A 197 -0.76 -4.36 -17.39
C VAL A 197 -1.63 -3.64 -18.41
N GLU A 198 -2.61 -2.88 -17.93
CA GLU A 198 -3.50 -2.08 -18.78
C GLU A 198 -3.52 -0.63 -18.28
N TRP A 199 -3.13 0.33 -19.12
CA TRP A 199 -3.24 1.74 -18.81
C TRP A 199 -4.69 2.21 -18.98
N LEU A 200 -5.37 2.40 -17.85
CA LEU A 200 -6.75 2.87 -17.81
C LEU A 200 -6.85 4.38 -18.02
N ALA A 201 -5.85 5.15 -17.60
CA ALA A 201 -5.75 6.60 -17.80
C ALA A 201 -4.27 7.04 -17.77
N GLY A 202 -3.92 8.09 -18.53
CA GLY A 202 -2.53 8.50 -18.66
C GLY A 202 -1.68 7.40 -19.29
N GLU A 203 -0.37 7.43 -19.02
CA GLU A 203 0.58 6.47 -19.58
C GLU A 203 1.78 6.25 -18.66
N ARG A 204 2.57 5.22 -18.98
CA ARG A 204 3.91 5.07 -18.41
C ARG A 204 4.81 6.08 -19.07
N GLU A 205 5.29 7.07 -18.32
CA GLU A 205 6.35 7.94 -18.84
C GLU A 205 7.61 7.10 -19.11
N LEU A 206 7.94 6.99 -20.39
CA LEU A 206 9.24 6.53 -20.85
C LEU A 206 10.17 7.74 -20.75
N SER A 207 11.30 7.59 -20.07
CA SER A 207 12.29 8.66 -19.94
C SER A 207 12.66 9.20 -21.33
N ASN A 208 12.62 10.53 -21.48
CA ASN A 208 13.14 11.24 -22.66
C ASN A 208 14.67 11.18 -22.71
#